data_AF-A0A2N1D540-F1
#
_entry.id   AF-A0A2N1D540-F1
#
_cell.length_a   1.000
_cell.length_b   1.000
_cell.length_c   1.000
_cell.angle_alpha   90.00
_cell.angle_beta   90.00
_cell.angle_gamma   90.00
#
_symmetry.space_group_name_H-M   'P 1'
#
loop_
_entity.id
_entity.type
_entity.pdbx_description
1 polymer ?
#
loop_
_entity_poly.entity_id
_entity_poly.type
_entity_poly.pdbx_seq_one_letter_code
_entity_poly.pdbx_strand_id
1 'polypeptide(L)'
;MFGLVYKPDYQQRFTDHFNALKSFLISSDFDLLDDKQREALLLGVEALPEHKRNNAYWAYIDIKQQTVAFYLSTEDIAENYLNYLPIPSEYEPCVPLAELGGKAWAV
;
A
#
# COMPACT_ATOMS: atom_id res chain seq x y z
N MET A 1 12.09 11.40 -9.02
CA MET A 1 10.82 11.23 -9.74
C MET A 1 9.64 11.96 -9.07
N PHE A 2 9.56 12.01 -7.74
CA PHE A 2 8.42 12.61 -7.02
C PHE A 2 8.08 14.06 -7.44
N GLY A 3 9.09 14.92 -7.66
CA GLY A 3 8.90 16.33 -8.03
C GLY A 3 8.44 16.61 -9.47
N LEU A 4 8.46 15.61 -10.37
CA LEU A 4 8.11 15.76 -11.78
C LEU A 4 6.75 15.13 -12.13
N VAL A 5 6.29 14.17 -11.31
CA VAL A 5 5.10 13.35 -11.58
C VAL A 5 3.91 13.79 -10.72
N TYR A 6 4.16 14.22 -9.48
CA TYR A 6 3.09 14.60 -8.56
C TYR A 6 2.91 16.10 -8.50
N LYS A 7 1.65 16.53 -8.49
CA LYS A 7 1.29 17.95 -8.33
C LYS A 7 1.74 18.48 -6.95
N PRO A 8 2.09 19.76 -6.81
CA PRO A 8 2.60 20.31 -5.54
C PRO A 8 1.66 20.13 -4.34
N ASP A 9 0.35 20.22 -4.56
CA ASP A 9 -0.67 19.97 -3.53
C ASP A 9 -0.65 18.52 -3.02
N TYR A 10 -0.43 17.55 -3.91
CA TYR A 10 -0.25 16.16 -3.54
C TYR A 10 1.01 15.97 -2.70
N GLN A 11 2.13 16.55 -3.13
CA GLN A 11 3.41 16.45 -2.43
C GLN A 11 3.29 17.00 -1.00
N GLN A 12 2.70 18.18 -0.84
CA GLN A 12 2.48 18.80 0.46
C GLN A 12 1.62 17.92 1.37
N ARG A 13 0.47 17.44 0.86
CA ARG A 13 -0.43 16.56 1.63
C ARG A 13 0.28 15.28 2.08
N PHE A 14 1.03 14.64 1.18
CA PHE A 14 1.81 13.45 1.51
C PHE A 14 2.84 13.75 2.61
N THR A 15 3.58 14.85 2.50
CA THR A 15 4.56 15.27 3.51
C THR A 15 3.89 15.52 4.87
N ASP A 16 2.75 16.20 4.90
CA ASP A 16 2.02 16.49 6.14
C ASP A 16 1.53 15.20 6.82
N HIS A 17 0.95 14.30 6.03
CA HIS A 17 0.51 12.98 6.49
C HIS A 17 1.68 12.16 7.03
N PHE A 18 2.77 12.07 6.26
CA PHE A 18 3.97 11.33 6.65
C PHE A 18 4.59 11.86 7.94
N ASN A 19 4.65 13.18 8.11
CA ASN A 19 5.14 13.81 9.34
C ASN A 19 4.23 13.52 10.54
N ALA A 20 2.91 13.47 10.34
CA ALA A 20 1.97 13.09 11.39
C ALA A 20 2.17 11.63 11.84
N LEU A 21 2.35 10.70 10.88
CA LEU A 21 2.66 9.31 11.20
C LEU A 21 4.00 9.17 11.91
N LYS A 22 5.05 9.83 11.43
CA LYS A 22 6.36 9.83 12.08
C LYS A 22 6.27 10.31 13.52
N SER A 23 5.53 11.39 13.76
CA SER A 23 5.32 11.94 15.11
C SER A 23 4.57 10.96 16.00
N PHE A 24 3.53 10.29 15.47
CA PHE A 24 2.79 9.25 16.18
C PHE A 24 3.71 8.07 16.57
N LEU A 25 4.51 7.56 15.64
CA LEU A 25 5.43 6.44 15.88
C LEU A 25 6.49 6.79 16.92
N ILE A 26 7.08 7.99 16.83
CA ILE A 26 8.03 8.49 17.84
C ILE A 26 7.36 8.59 19.22
N SER A 27 6.16 9.16 19.28
CA SER A 27 5.42 9.30 20.57
C SER A 27 4.98 7.96 21.18
N SER A 28 5.00 6.89 20.39
CA SER A 28 4.66 5.53 20.80
C SER A 28 5.90 4.67 21.05
N ASP A 29 7.10 5.27 21.10
CA ASP A 29 8.38 4.59 21.28
C ASP A 29 8.59 3.42 20.31
N PHE A 30 8.11 3.56 19.06
CA PHE A 30 8.02 2.46 18.09
C PHE A 30 9.34 1.72 17.86
N ASP A 31 10.47 2.43 17.89
CA ASP A 31 11.80 1.86 17.68
C ASP A 31 12.22 0.91 18.82
N LEU A 32 11.65 1.06 20.02
CA LEU A 32 11.92 0.24 21.20
C LEU A 32 11.00 -0.98 21.31
N LEU A 33 9.91 -1.02 20.53
CA LEU A 33 8.96 -2.11 20.51
C LEU A 33 9.53 -3.34 19.79
N ASP A 34 9.11 -4.53 20.21
CA ASP A 34 9.36 -5.76 19.46
C ASP A 34 8.43 -5.86 18.22
N ASP A 35 8.69 -6.83 17.35
CA ASP A 35 7.96 -6.96 16.09
C ASP A 35 6.45 -7.17 16.27
N LYS A 36 6.04 -7.93 17.30
CA LYS A 36 4.61 -8.17 17.59
C LYS A 36 3.93 -6.91 18.12
N GLN A 37 4.63 -6.14 18.95
CA GLN A 37 4.15 -4.87 19.48
C GLN A 37 4.04 -3.81 18.38
N ARG A 38 5.02 -3.76 17.48
CA ARG A 38 4.99 -2.88 16.29
C ARG A 38 3.80 -3.22 15.39
N GLU A 39 3.60 -4.50 15.10
CA GLU A 39 2.46 -4.97 14.32
C GLU A 39 1.13 -4.57 14.99
N ALA A 40 0.97 -4.86 16.29
CA ALA A 40 -0.23 -4.52 17.03
C ALA A 40 -0.51 -3.00 17.03
N LEU A 41 0.52 -2.16 17.14
CA LEU A 41 0.37 -0.71 17.07
C LEU A 41 -0.16 -0.26 15.71
N LEU A 42 0.41 -0.77 14.61
CA LEU A 42 0.01 -0.43 13.24
C LEU A 42 -1.39 -0.95 12.91
N LEU A 43 -1.74 -2.17 13.35
CA LEU A 43 -3.10 -2.70 13.24
C LEU A 43 -4.10 -1.86 14.05
N GLY A 44 -3.67 -1.32 15.19
CA GLY A 44 -4.48 -0.39 15.99
C GLY A 44 -4.80 0.91 15.24
N VAL A 45 -3.85 1.45 14.47
CA VAL A 45 -4.08 2.59 13.57
C VAL A 45 -5.11 2.21 12.50
N GLU A 46 -4.97 1.04 11.87
CA GLU A 46 -5.90 0.57 10.83
C GLU A 46 -7.34 0.39 11.32
N ALA A 47 -7.49 -0.10 12.55
CA ALA A 47 -8.77 -0.37 13.18
C ALA A 47 -9.49 0.89 13.69
N LEU A 48 -8.95 2.10 13.47
CA LEU A 48 -9.57 3.34 13.91
C LEU A 48 -10.96 3.51 13.25
N PRO A 49 -12.01 3.77 14.06
CA PRO A 49 -13.32 4.09 13.52
C PRO A 49 -13.26 5.42 12.76
N GLU A 50 -14.15 5.61 11.79
CA GLU A 50 -14.10 6.74 10.84
C GLU A 50 -13.92 8.11 11.52
N HIS A 51 -14.68 8.36 12.59
CA HIS A 51 -14.61 9.61 13.36
C HIS A 51 -13.31 9.83 14.15
N LYS A 52 -12.41 8.84 14.23
CA LYS A 52 -11.09 8.93 14.87
C LYS A 52 -9.93 8.89 13.86
N ARG A 53 -10.21 8.74 12.57
CA ARG A 53 -9.18 8.75 11.53
C ARG A 53 -8.55 10.15 11.44
N ASN A 54 -7.23 10.19 11.42
CA ASN A 54 -6.44 11.42 11.39
C ASN A 54 -5.35 11.33 10.30
N ASN A 55 -4.46 12.31 10.22
CA ASN A 55 -3.41 12.32 9.20
C ASN A 55 -2.43 11.13 9.31
N ALA A 56 -2.18 10.62 10.52
CA ALA A 56 -1.34 9.44 10.72
C ALA A 56 -2.02 8.17 10.17
N TYR A 57 -3.35 8.05 10.34
CA TYR A 57 -4.14 6.99 9.70
C TYR A 57 -3.98 7.01 8.17
N TRP A 58 -4.19 8.18 7.54
CA TRP A 58 -4.13 8.28 6.09
C TRP A 58 -2.73 8.00 5.55
N ALA A 59 -1.69 8.49 6.22
CA ALA A 59 -0.30 8.16 5.89
C ALA A 59 -0.04 6.64 5.93
N TYR A 60 -0.49 5.97 6.98
CA TYR A 60 -0.30 4.52 7.13
C TYR A 60 -1.02 3.75 6.03
N ILE A 61 -2.28 4.10 5.73
CA ILE A 61 -3.04 3.47 4.65
C ILE A 61 -2.36 3.69 3.30
N ASP A 62 -1.91 4.92 2.99
CA ASP A 62 -1.22 5.23 1.74
C ASP A 62 0.05 4.39 1.58
N ILE A 63 0.88 4.28 2.62
CA ILE A 63 2.12 3.49 2.61
C ILE A 63 1.79 2.00 2.46
N LYS A 64 0.81 1.49 3.21
CA LYS A 64 0.39 0.08 3.15
C LYS A 64 -0.10 -0.27 1.74
N GLN A 65 -0.97 0.55 1.16
CA GLN A 65 -1.51 0.33 -0.18
C GLN A 65 -0.40 0.35 -1.24
N GLN A 66 0.53 1.31 -1.17
CA GLN A 66 1.67 1.37 -2.09
C GLN A 66 2.59 0.15 -1.94
N THR A 67 2.83 -0.30 -0.70
CA THR A 67 3.65 -1.49 -0.42
C THR A 67 3.01 -2.75 -1.01
N VAL A 68 1.70 -2.93 -0.79
CA VAL A 68 0.96 -4.08 -1.33
C VAL A 68 0.92 -4.02 -2.85
N ALA A 69 0.63 -2.85 -3.44
CA ALA A 69 0.62 -2.69 -4.89
C ALA A 69 2.00 -3.02 -5.49
N PHE A 70 3.07 -2.49 -4.91
CA PHE A 70 4.43 -2.79 -5.35
C PHE A 70 4.76 -4.27 -5.25
N TYR A 71 4.40 -4.93 -4.15
CA TYR A 71 4.59 -6.37 -3.97
C TYR A 71 3.86 -7.19 -5.04
N LEU A 72 2.60 -6.84 -5.32
CA LEU A 72 1.80 -7.52 -6.36
C LEU A 72 2.33 -7.30 -7.78
N SER A 73 3.03 -6.20 -8.03
CA SER A 73 3.67 -5.90 -9.31
C SER A 73 5.13 -6.40 -9.42
N THR A 74 5.64 -7.16 -8.46
CA THR A 74 6.96 -7.81 -8.58
C THR A 74 6.91 -8.95 -9.61
N GLU A 75 8.01 -9.20 -10.32
CA GLU A 75 8.12 -10.27 -11.33
C GLU A 75 7.76 -11.64 -10.74
N ASP A 76 8.32 -12.00 -9.59
CA ASP A 76 8.02 -13.27 -8.92
C ASP A 76 6.52 -13.46 -8.64
N ILE A 77 5.84 -12.41 -8.18
CA ILE A 77 4.40 -12.46 -7.88
C ILE A 77 3.58 -12.46 -9.16
N ALA A 78 3.97 -11.63 -10.12
CA ALA A 78 3.32 -11.52 -11.41
C ALA A 78 3.35 -12.87 -12.14
N GLU A 79 4.51 -13.51 -12.25
CA GLU A 79 4.74 -14.74 -13.01
C GLU A 79 4.16 -15.99 -12.33
N ASN A 80 4.32 -16.12 -11.01
CA ASN A 80 4.00 -17.37 -10.32
C ASN A 80 2.59 -17.39 -9.72
N TYR A 81 2.07 -16.22 -9.32
CA TYR A 81 0.85 -16.13 -8.52
C TYR A 81 -0.30 -15.41 -9.25
N LEU A 82 0.01 -14.47 -10.13
CA LEU A 82 -0.97 -13.80 -10.99
C LEU A 82 -0.91 -14.37 -12.42
N ASN A 83 -1.82 -13.93 -13.28
CA ASN A 83 -1.67 -14.16 -14.71
C ASN A 83 -0.75 -13.07 -15.26
N TYR A 84 0.49 -13.47 -15.54
CA TYR A 84 1.46 -12.66 -16.26
C TYR A 84 1.27 -12.84 -17.77
N LEU A 85 1.47 -11.78 -18.53
CA LEU A 85 1.46 -11.81 -20.00
C LEU A 85 2.86 -12.15 -20.52
N PRO A 86 3.15 -13.40 -20.93
CA PRO A 86 4.22 -13.61 -21.89
C PRO A 86 3.77 -13.01 -23.23
N ILE A 87 4.46 -11.97 -23.70
CA ILE A 87 4.35 -11.50 -25.09
C ILE A 87 4.63 -12.73 -25.99
N PRO A 88 3.75 -13.09 -26.96
CA PRO A 88 2.83 -12.22 -27.72
C PRO A 88 1.33 -12.37 -27.39
N SER A 89 0.94 -12.80 -26.18
CA SER A 89 -0.48 -12.91 -25.78
C SER A 89 -1.18 -11.54 -25.66
N GLU A 90 -2.51 -11.50 -25.82
CA GLU A 90 -3.35 -10.29 -25.66
C GLU A 90 -3.90 -10.17 -24.24
N TYR A 91 -3.98 -8.94 -23.71
CA TYR A 91 -4.56 -8.63 -22.40
C TYR A 91 -6.09 -8.56 -22.48
N GLU A 92 -6.80 -9.29 -21.61
CA GLU A 92 -8.26 -9.27 -21.54
C GLU A 92 -8.76 -8.65 -20.21
N PRO A 93 -9.06 -7.33 -20.17
CA PRO A 93 -9.39 -6.61 -18.92
C PRO A 93 -10.73 -6.96 -18.28
N CYS A 94 -11.66 -7.53 -19.04
CA CYS A 94 -13.08 -7.60 -18.67
C CYS A 94 -13.63 -9.04 -18.75
N VAL A 95 -12.89 -10.01 -18.24
CA VAL A 95 -13.31 -11.42 -18.18
C VAL A 95 -13.60 -11.86 -16.74
N PRO A 96 -14.57 -12.78 -16.53
CA PRO A 96 -14.79 -13.38 -15.22
C PRO A 96 -13.52 -14.06 -14.69
N LEU A 97 -13.21 -13.87 -13.40
CA LEU A 97 -12.01 -14.45 -12.76
C LEU A 97 -11.93 -15.98 -12.89
N ALA A 98 -13.08 -16.64 -12.97
CA ALA A 98 -13.15 -18.09 -13.18
C ALA A 98 -12.57 -18.52 -14.54
N GLU A 99 -12.69 -17.69 -15.57
CA GLU A 99 -12.13 -17.94 -16.90
C GLU A 99 -10.61 -17.77 -16.93
N LEU A 100 -10.08 -17.03 -15.95
CA LEU A 100 -8.65 -16.80 -15.72
C LEU A 100 -8.01 -17.82 -14.77
N GLY A 101 -8.66 -18.97 -14.54
CA GLY A 101 -8.16 -20.00 -13.63
C GLY A 101 -8.11 -19.55 -12.16
N GLY A 102 -8.92 -18.55 -11.79
CA GLY A 102 -8.98 -18.01 -10.43
C GLY A 102 -7.90 -16.97 -10.12
N LYS A 103 -7.08 -16.56 -11.09
CA LYS A 103 -5.99 -15.59 -10.92
C LYS A 103 -6.31 -14.26 -11.59
N ALA A 104 -6.07 -13.16 -10.88
CA ALA A 104 -6.15 -11.82 -11.48
C ALA A 104 -4.95 -11.56 -12.40
N TRP A 105 -5.08 -10.63 -13.33
CA TRP A 105 -3.96 -10.16 -14.15
C TRP A 105 -2.95 -9.39 -13.29
N ALA A 106 -1.66 -9.55 -13.59
CA ALA A 106 -0.63 -8.63 -13.14
C ALA A 106 -0.76 -7.33 -13.96
N VAL A 107 -0.99 -6.20 -13.28
CA VAL A 107 -1.17 -4.86 -13.88
C VAL A 107 -0.17 -3.88 -13.28
#